data_AF-A0A4R2BVU2-F1
#
_entry.id   AF-A0A4R2BVU2-F1
#
_cell.length_a   1.000
_cell.length_b   1.000
_cell.length_c   1.000
_cell.angle_alpha   90.00
_cell.angle_beta   90.00
_cell.angle_gamma   90.00
#
_symmetry.space_group_name_H-M   'P 1'
#
loop_
_entity.id
_entity.type
_entity.pdbx_description
1 polymer ?
#
loop_
_entity_poly.entity_id
_entity_poly.type
_entity_poly.pdbx_seq_one_letter_code
_entity_poly.pdbx_strand_id
1 'polypeptide(L)' 'MDTDIGSAFDVPGVIRGLHQDLVDLRSGKITSKEAQVRADIAKQIFNGLRLMVQAQRYLSGNAKSVPAIEGSEAAE' A
#
# COMPACT_ATOMS: atom_id res chain seq x y z
N MET A 1 3.61 -3.91 -16.77
CA MET A 1 2.97 -3.02 -15.78
C MET A 1 3.43 -3.51 -14.43
N ASP A 2 4.26 -2.75 -13.72
CA ASP A 2 4.74 -3.14 -12.39
C ASP A 2 3.57 -3.08 -11.41
N THR A 3 3.01 -4.26 -11.12
CA THR A 3 1.98 -4.50 -10.11
C THR A 3 2.57 -4.44 -8.70
N ASP A 4 3.41 -3.45 -8.42
CA ASP A 4 3.88 -3.20 -7.06
C ASP A 4 2.72 -2.64 -6.23
N ILE A 5 2.52 -3.20 -5.05
CA ILE A 5 1.48 -2.76 -4.12
C ILE A 5 1.62 -1.27 -3.77
N GLY A 6 2.86 -0.75 -3.74
CA GLY A 6 3.12 0.66 -3.52
C GLY A 6 2.55 1.57 -4.62
N SER A 7 2.52 1.08 -5.87
CA SER A 7 1.94 1.80 -7.01
C SER A 7 0.42 1.70 -7.02
N ALA A 8 -0.16 0.57 -6.61
CA ALA A 8 -1.61 0.37 -6.51
C ALA A 8 -2.28 1.28 -5.45
N PHE A 9 -1.56 1.63 -4.39
CA PHE A 9 -2.04 2.51 -3.31
C PHE A 9 -1.51 3.96 -3.40
N ASP A 10 -0.82 4.31 -4.48
CA ASP A 10 -0.15 5.61 -4.70
C ASP A 10 0.53 6.18 -3.44
N VAL A 11 1.36 5.35 -2.79
CA VAL A 11 2.12 5.76 -1.60
C VAL A 11 2.95 7.03 -1.85
N PRO A 12 3.64 7.18 -3.01
CA PRO A 12 4.35 8.42 -3.32
C PRO A 12 3.43 9.65 -3.38
N GLY A 13 2.21 9.52 -3.92
CA GLY A 13 1.22 10.59 -3.95
C GLY A 13 0.81 11.04 -2.55
N VAL A 14 0.51 10.09 -1.66
CA VAL A 14 0.14 10.40 -0.25
C VAL A 14 1.28 11.14 0.46
N ILE A 15 2.54 10.72 0.28
CA ILE A 15 3.70 11.37 0.90
C ILE A 15 3.88 12.80 0.37
N ARG A 16 3.78 12.99 -0.95
CA ARG A 16 3.86 14.34 -1.56
C ARG A 16 2.72 15.24 -1.07
N GLY A 17 1.52 14.70 -0.90
CA GLY A 17 0.37 15.40 -0.32
C GLY A 17 0.64 15.87 1.11
N LEU A 18 1.16 14.99 1.98
CA LEU A 18 1.54 15.36 3.34
C LEU A 18 2.63 16.43 3.39
N HIS A 19 3.60 16.37 2.47
CA HIS A 19 4.59 17.44 2.33
C HIS A 19 3.93 18.77 1.97
N GLN A 20 3.00 18.76 1.01
CA GLN A 20 2.28 19.96 0.62
C GLN A 20 1.42 20.51 1.76
N ASP A 21 0.77 19.66 2.55
CA ASP A 21 0.02 20.07 3.74
C ASP A 21 0.93 20.81 4.75
N LEU A 22 2.18 20.36 4.94
CA LEU A 22 3.14 21.06 5.80
C LEU A 22 3.56 22.43 5.24
N VAL A 23 3.72 22.53 3.91
CA VAL A 23 4.00 23.81 3.23
C VAL A 23 2.81 24.75 3.38
N ASP A 24 1.60 24.26 3.18
CA ASP A 24 0.38 25.05 3.27
C ASP A 24 0.12 25.50 4.72
N LEU A 25 0.38 24.64 5.71
CA LEU A 25 0.36 24.99 7.13
C LEU A 25 1.36 26.10 7.45
N ARG A 26 2.60 25.99 6.96
CA ARG A 26 3.64 27.03 7.16
C ARG A 26 3.24 28.36 6.54
N SER A 27 2.58 28.32 5.38
CA SER A 27 2.10 29.52 4.69
C SER A 27 0.81 30.11 5.27
N GLY A 28 0.19 29.45 6.25
CA GLY A 28 -1.06 29.89 6.88
C GLY A 28 -2.32 29.63 6.04
N LYS A 29 -2.24 28.82 4.98
CA LYS A 29 -3.40 28.46 4.15
C LYS A 29 -4.34 27.45 4.81
N ILE A 30 -3.80 26.61 5.68
CA ILE A 30 -4.56 25.67 6.50
C ILE A 30 -4.15 25.83 7.97
N THR A 31 -5.08 25.50 8.86
CA THR A 31 -4.85 25.46 10.30
C THR A 31 -4.13 24.19 10.73
N SER A 32 -3.49 24.21 11.89
CA SER A 32 -2.86 23.02 12.48
C SER A 32 -3.86 21.87 12.68
N LYS A 33 -5.13 22.19 12.93
CA LYS A 33 -6.18 21.18 13.09
C LYS A 33 -6.51 20.49 11.75
N GLU A 34 -6.60 21.24 10.67
CA GLU A 34 -6.83 20.68 9.33
C GLU A 34 -5.65 19.81 8.89
N ALA A 35 -4.41 20.26 9.11
CA ALA A 35 -3.21 19.47 8.84
C ALA A 35 -3.20 18.15 9.64
N GLN A 36 -3.58 18.19 10.92
CA GLN A 36 -3.68 17.00 11.76
C GLN A 36 -4.73 16.01 11.23
N VAL A 37 -5.91 16.49 10.85
CA VAL A 37 -6.99 15.62 10.31
C VAL A 37 -6.53 14.93 9.02
N ARG A 38 -5.83 15.66 8.14
CA ARG A 38 -5.27 15.09 6.90
C ARG A 38 -4.21 14.03 7.19
N ALA A 39 -3.33 14.29 8.17
CA ALA A 39 -2.35 13.32 8.63
C ALA A 39 -2.98 12.05 9.23
N ASP A 40 -4.07 12.20 9.99
CA ASP A 40 -4.81 11.07 10.56
C ASP A 40 -5.45 10.20 9.48
N ILE A 41 -5.96 10.80 8.40
CA ILE A 41 -6.46 10.06 7.23
C ILE A 41 -5.32 9.31 6.55
N ALA A 42 -4.19 9.96 6.29
CA ALA A 42 -3.03 9.31 5.68
C ALA A 42 -2.55 8.11 6.52
N LYS A 43 -2.55 8.24 7.85
CA LYS A 43 -2.23 7.13 8.77
C LYS A 43 -3.17 5.94 8.60
N GLN A 44 -4.48 6.17 8.41
CA GLN A 44 -5.43 5.08 8.16
C GLN A 44 -5.14 4.36 6.84
N ILE A 45 -4.77 5.10 5.79
CA ILE A 45 -4.37 4.53 4.50
C ILE A 45 -3.14 3.61 4.69
N PHE A 46 -2.10 4.09 5.39
CA PHE A 46 -0.90 3.29 5.65
C PHE A 46 -1.17 2.05 6.51
N ASN A 47 -2.07 2.15 7.49
CA ASN A 47 -2.50 0.98 8.27
C ASN A 47 -3.18 -0.07 7.38
N GLY A 48 -4.03 0.36 6.44
CA GLY A 48 -4.66 -0.52 5.44
C GLY A 48 -3.62 -1.22 4.55
N LEU A 49 -2.65 -0.45 4.03
CA LEU A 49 -1.54 -1.00 3.24
C LEU A 49 -0.75 -2.06 4.03
N ARG A 50 -0.42 -1.77 5.29
CA ARG A 50 0.27 -2.72 6.19
C ARG A 50 -0.52 -4.02 6.32
N LEU A 51 -1.84 -3.94 6.51
CA LEU A 51 -2.69 -5.14 6.60
C LEU A 51 -2.65 -5.95 5.30
N MET A 52 -2.68 -5.29 4.15
CA MET A 52 -2.63 -5.97 2.86
C MET A 52 -1.30 -6.70 2.63
N VAL A 53 -0.17 -6.05 2.94
CA VAL A 53 1.17 -6.67 2.89
C VAL A 53 1.23 -7.89 3.82
N GLN A 54 0.68 -7.78 5.03
CA GLN A 54 0.65 -8.90 5.98
C GLN A 54 -0.22 -10.05 5.49
N ALA A 55 -1.40 -9.76 4.94
CA ALA A 55 -2.28 -10.76 4.37
C ALA A 55 -1.61 -11.48 3.19
N GLN A 56 -0.95 -10.74 2.29
CA GLN A 56 -0.20 -11.34 1.19
C GLN A 56 0.90 -12.27 1.70
N ARG A 57 1.72 -11.83 2.66
CA ARG A 57 2.76 -12.68 3.27
C ARG A 57 2.17 -13.93 3.93
N TYR A 58 1.06 -13.78 4.65
CA TYR A 58 0.38 -14.88 5.32
C TYR A 58 -0.15 -15.91 4.31
N LEU A 59 -0.82 -15.45 3.24
CA LEU A 59 -1.35 -16.33 2.20
C LEU A 59 -0.23 -17.02 1.42
N SER A 60 0.82 -16.29 1.04
CA SER A 60 1.98 -16.88 0.35
C SER A 60 2.70 -17.91 1.21
N GLY A 61 2.84 -17.68 2.52
CA GLY A 61 3.47 -18.63 3.44
C GLY A 61 2.66 -19.91 3.70
N ASN A 62 1.32 -19.83 3.58
CA ASN A 62 0.42 -20.96 3.77
C ASN A 62 -0.10 -21.58 2.46
N ALA A 63 0.39 -21.11 1.31
CA ALA A 63 -0.01 -21.63 0.02
C ALA A 63 0.39 -23.09 -0.11
N LYS A 64 -0.55 -23.96 -0.46
CA LYS A 64 -0.22 -25.36 -0.78
C LYS A 64 0.65 -25.38 -2.03
N SER A 65 1.76 -26.12 -1.97
CA SER A 65 2.56 -26.40 -3.16
C SER A 65 1.71 -27.23 -4.12
N VAL A 66 1.36 -26.64 -5.27
CA VAL A 66 0.66 -27.36 -6.33
C VAL A 66 1.74 -27.93 -7.26
N PRO A 67 1.84 -29.25 -7.48
CA PRO A 67 2.70 -29.79 -8.52
C PRO A 67 2.24 -29.21 -9.87
N ALA A 68 3.20 -28.82 -10.72
CA ALA A 68 2.96 -28.14 -11.98
C ALA A 68 1.76 -28.73 -12.75
N ILE A 69 0.81 -27.88 -13.15
CA ILE A 69 -0.44 -28.32 -13.80
C ILE A 69 -0.21 -28.73 -15.27
N GLU A 70 1.00 -28.56 -15.82
CA GLU A 70 1.31 -28.99 -17.19
C GLU A 70 2.55 -29.88 -17.22
N GLY A 71 2.38 -31.12 -17.72
CA GLY A 71 3.48 -32.04 -18.03
C GLY A 71 3.32 -33.51 -17.64
N SER A 72 2.12 -34.09 -17.64
CA SER A 72 1.97 -35.55 -17.74
C SER A 72 1.84 -35.98 -19.21
N GLU A 73 2.82 -35.63 -20.03
CA GLU A 73 3.09 -36.31 -21.29
C GLU A 73 4.33 -37.19 -21.09
N ALA A 74 4.15 -38.35 -20.45
CA ALA A 74 5.02 -39.52 -20.59
C ALA A 74 4.49 -40.64 -19.68
N ALA A 75 3.68 -41.53 -20.25
CA ALA A 75 3.64 -42.91 -19.82
C ALA A 75 3.23 -43.77 -21.03
N GLU A 76 4.28 -44.38 -21.57
CA GLU A 76 4.40 -45.47 -22.55
C GLU A 76 3.30 -46.55 -22.50
#